data_AF-A0A956W5A7-F1
#
_entry.id   AF-A0A956W5A7-F1
#
_cell.length_a   1.000
_cell.length_b   1.000
_cell.length_c   1.000
_cell.angle_alpha   90.00
_cell.angle_beta   90.00
_cell.angle_gamma   90.00
#
_symmetry.space_group_name_H-M   'P 1'
#
loop_
_entity.id
_entity.type
_entity.pdbx_description
1 polymer ?
#
loop_
_entity_poly.entity_id
_entity_poly.type
_entity_poly.pdbx_seq_one_letter_code
_entity_poly.pdbx_strand_id
1 'polypeptide(L)' 'SETENIAATITAVTSPMLVVIGAIDPLVPNARRLHGLVPHSRYVAIPGAPHNVYWEAAAEWNTAVDDFLAANPPT' A
#
# COMPACT_ATOMS: atom_id res chain seq x y z
N SER A 1 -6.74 20.70 -10.18
CA SER A 1 -5.26 20.73 -10.02
C SER A 1 -4.68 19.37 -10.42
N GLU A 2 -3.38 19.25 -10.65
CA GLU A 2 -2.75 17.95 -11.01
C GLU A 2 -3.06 16.85 -9.98
N THR A 3 -3.03 17.19 -8.70
CA THR A 3 -3.38 16.30 -7.58
C THR A 3 -4.81 15.77 -7.64
N GLU A 4 -5.77 16.57 -8.12
CA GLU A 4 -7.17 16.14 -8.30
C GLU A 4 -7.32 15.18 -9.47
N ASN A 5 -6.62 15.46 -10.59
CA ASN A 5 -6.63 14.59 -11.76
C ASN A 5 -6.03 13.20 -11.45
N ILE A 6 -4.95 13.18 -10.66
CA ILE A 6 -4.34 11.93 -10.18
C ILE A 6 -5.32 11.16 -9.28
N ALA A 7 -6.00 11.85 -8.35
CA ALA A 7 -6.98 11.19 -7.48
C ALA A 7 -8.13 10.56 -8.28
N ALA A 8 -8.67 11.25 -9.29
CA ALA A 8 -9.71 10.72 -10.17
C ALA A 8 -9.24 9.50 -10.98
N THR A 9 -7.97 9.48 -11.40
CA THR A 9 -7.40 8.33 -12.10
C THR A 9 -7.22 7.13 -11.17
N ILE A 10 -6.77 7.37 -9.93
CA ILE A 10 -6.58 6.32 -8.91
C ILE A 10 -7.90 5.61 -8.60
N THR A 11 -9.02 6.34 -8.51
CA THR A 11 -10.33 5.73 -8.21
C THR A 11 -10.83 4.77 -9.28
N ALA A 12 -10.26 4.81 -10.50
CA ALA A 12 -10.61 3.90 -11.58
C ALA A 12 -9.82 2.57 -11.55
N VAL A 13 -8.85 2.41 -10.63
CA VAL A 13 -8.08 1.17 -10.51
C VAL A 13 -8.95 0.06 -9.94
N THR A 14 -9.09 -1.05 -10.68
CA THR A 14 -9.93 -2.20 -10.28
C THR A 14 -9.14 -3.47 -9.96
N SER A 15 -7.84 -3.51 -10.28
CA SER A 15 -6.99 -4.64 -9.88
C SER A 15 -6.91 -4.75 -8.36
N PRO A 16 -6.71 -5.97 -7.81
CA PRO A 16 -6.30 -6.12 -6.41
C PRO A 16 -5.09 -5.24 -6.10
N MET A 17 -5.10 -4.57 -4.96
CA MET A 17 -4.05 -3.63 -4.56
C MET A 17 -3.61 -3.90 -3.12
N LEU A 18 -2.30 -3.89 -2.90
CA LEU A 18 -1.68 -3.87 -1.59
C LEU A 18 -0.90 -2.56 -1.43
N VAL A 19 -1.16 -1.84 -0.34
CA VAL A 19 -0.42 -0.67 0.09
C VAL A 19 0.38 -1.05 1.34
N VAL A 20 1.70 -1.10 1.22
CA VAL A 20 2.61 -1.36 2.35
C VAL A 20 3.42 -0.10 2.65
N ILE A 21 3.49 0.29 3.92
CA ILE A 21 4.19 1.50 4.37
C ILE A 21 4.85 1.28 5.73
N GLY A 22 5.94 1.99 5.98
CA GLY A 22 6.59 1.99 7.29
C GLY A 22 5.79 2.83 8.27
N ALA A 23 5.55 2.35 9.48
CA ALA A 23 4.70 3.07 10.44
C ALA A 23 5.31 4.40 10.94
N ILE A 24 6.64 4.58 10.81
CA ILE A 24 7.31 5.85 11.16
C ILE A 24 7.62 6.72 9.92
N ASP A 25 7.15 6.32 8.73
CA ASP A 25 7.28 7.10 7.51
C ASP A 25 6.40 8.36 7.55
N PRO A 26 6.94 9.57 7.28
CA PRO A 26 6.15 10.79 7.15
C PRO A 26 5.02 10.72 6.11
N LEU A 27 5.08 9.79 5.15
CA LEU A 27 4.08 9.59 4.10
C LEU A 27 2.91 8.67 4.49
N VAL A 28 2.84 8.21 5.74
CA VAL A 28 1.67 7.47 6.25
C VAL A 28 0.32 8.14 5.91
N PRO A 29 0.14 9.48 6.01
CA PRO A 29 -1.10 10.13 5.60
C PRO A 29 -1.43 9.94 4.11
N ASN A 30 -0.42 9.92 3.23
CA ASN A 30 -0.59 9.71 1.80
C ASN A 30 -0.99 8.26 1.50
N ALA A 31 -0.36 7.29 2.17
CA ALA A 31 -0.71 5.88 2.04
C ALA A 31 -2.14 5.59 2.52
N ARG A 32 -2.57 6.22 3.63
CA ARG A 32 -3.96 6.17 4.10
C ARG A 32 -4.93 6.81 3.12
N ARG A 33 -4.57 7.95 2.52
CA ARG A 33 -5.37 8.61 1.47
C ARG A 33 -5.53 7.71 0.25
N LEU A 34 -4.45 7.07 -0.21
CA LEU A 34 -4.50 6.10 -1.32
C LEU A 34 -5.45 4.95 -1.00
N HIS A 35 -5.33 4.34 0.18
CA HIS A 35 -6.24 3.29 0.63
C HIS A 35 -7.70 3.76 0.66
N GLY A 36 -7.95 5.01 1.10
CA GLY A 36 -9.29 5.62 1.06
C GLY A 36 -9.84 5.86 -0.34
N LEU A 37 -8.99 6.12 -1.34
CA LEU A 37 -9.39 6.26 -2.74
C LEU A 37 -9.63 4.91 -3.43
N VAL A 38 -9.04 3.83 -2.91
CA VAL A 38 -9.17 2.46 -3.43
C VAL A 38 -9.63 1.55 -2.30
N PRO A 39 -10.93 1.58 -1.91
CA PRO A 39 -11.40 0.93 -0.68
C PRO A 39 -11.24 -0.60 -0.65
N HIS A 40 -11.10 -1.24 -1.82
CA HIS A 40 -10.81 -2.68 -1.92
C HIS A 40 -9.32 -3.02 -1.80
N SER A 41 -8.44 -2.03 -1.68
CA SER A 41 -7.04 -2.27 -1.39
C SER A 41 -6.84 -2.81 0.03
N ARG A 42 -5.77 -3.57 0.24
CA ARG A 42 -5.29 -3.91 1.58
C ARG A 42 -4.24 -2.89 2.02
N TYR A 43 -4.28 -2.48 3.29
CA TYR A 43 -3.32 -1.54 3.87
C TYR A 43 -2.55 -2.20 5.01
N VAL A 44 -1.22 -2.18 4.92
CA VAL A 44 -0.31 -2.74 5.92
C VAL A 44 0.69 -1.66 6.32
N ALA A 45 0.66 -1.26 7.60
CA ALA A 45 1.67 -0.41 8.19
C ALA A 45 2.61 -1.26 9.05
N ILE A 46 3.90 -1.33 8.68
CA ILE A 46 4.88 -2.16 9.37
C ILE A 46 5.44 -1.39 10.58
N PRO A 47 5.19 -1.86 11.83
CA PRO A 47 5.62 -1.17 13.03
C PRO A 47 7.13 -0.92 13.06
N GLY A 48 7.55 0.29 13.44
CA GLY A 48 8.96 0.67 13.57
C GLY A 48 9.73 0.88 12.26
N ALA A 49 9.18 0.50 11.10
CA ALA A 49 9.88 0.61 9.82
C ALA A 49 9.80 2.04 9.23
N PRO A 50 10.88 2.56 8.63
CA PRO A 50 10.90 3.84 7.91
C PRO A 50 10.47 3.66 6.44
N HIS A 51 10.78 4.63 5.58
CA HIS A 51 10.36 4.65 4.18
C HIS A 51 10.76 3.41 3.37
N ASN A 52 11.98 2.91 3.55
CA ASN A 52 12.52 1.78 2.81
C ASN A 52 12.17 0.44 3.46
N VAL A 53 10.88 0.18 3.68
CA VAL A 53 10.37 -0.98 4.44
C VAL A 53 10.87 -2.32 3.88
N TYR A 54 10.91 -2.44 2.55
CA TYR A 54 11.41 -3.63 1.85
C TYR A 54 12.89 -3.95 2.16
N TRP A 55 13.66 -2.96 2.63
CA TRP A 55 15.05 -3.11 3.04
C TRP A 55 15.19 -3.28 4.56
N GLU A 56 14.53 -2.41 5.32
CA GLU A 56 14.71 -2.30 6.78
C GLU A 56 13.90 -3.35 7.57
N ALA A 57 12.80 -3.84 7.00
CA ALA A 57 11.90 -4.83 7.59
C ALA A 57 11.47 -5.86 6.53
N ALA A 58 12.48 -6.45 5.86
CA ALA A 58 12.27 -7.31 4.71
C ALA A 58 11.40 -8.54 5.00
N ALA A 59 11.49 -9.10 6.22
CA ALA A 59 10.70 -10.27 6.60
C ALA A 59 9.21 -9.94 6.70
N GLU A 60 8.86 -8.84 7.37
CA GLU A 60 7.50 -8.34 7.50
C GLU A 60 6.94 -7.89 6.16
N TRP A 61 7.77 -7.23 5.34
CA TRP A 61 7.41 -6.84 3.98
C TRP A 61 7.06 -8.06 3.13
N ASN A 62 7.95 -9.06 3.08
CA ASN A 62 7.73 -10.27 2.28
C ASN A 62 6.52 -11.06 2.78
N THR A 63 6.31 -11.14 4.09
CA THR A 63 5.10 -11.78 4.66
C THR A 63 3.83 -11.11 4.15
N ALA A 64 3.77 -9.77 4.16
CA ALA A 64 2.61 -9.04 3.67
C ALA A 64 2.38 -9.22 2.17
N VAL A 65 3.45 -9.31 1.38
CA VAL A 65 3.40 -9.57 -0.06
C VAL A 65 2.93 -11.00 -0.34
N ASP A 66 3.49 -12.00 0.34
CA ASP A 66 3.15 -13.41 0.18
C ASP A 66 1.68 -13.66 0.53
N ASP A 67 1.20 -13.12 1.65
CA ASP A 67 -0.21 -13.21 2.08
C ASP A 67 -1.17 -12.58 1.05
N PHE A 68 -0.74 -11.49 0.40
CA PHE A 68 -1.53 -10.84 -0.64
C PHE A 68 -1.57 -11.67 -1.92
N LEU A 69 -0.43 -12.18 -2.37
CA LEU A 69 -0.34 -13.00 -3.58
C LEU A 69 -1.07 -14.34 -3.43
N ALA A 70 -0.94 -14.99 -2.27
CA ALA A 70 -1.67 -16.23 -1.96
C ALA A 70 -3.19 -16.03 -2.00
N ALA A 71 -3.68 -14.87 -1.56
CA ALA A 71 -5.10 -14.53 -1.62
C ALA A 71 -5.58 -14.03 -2.99
N ASN A 72 -4.66 -13.68 -3.90
CA ASN A 72 -4.95 -13.17 -5.24
C ASN A 72 -4.06 -13.87 -6.28
N PRO A 73 -4.24 -15.20 -6.48
CA PRO A 73 -3.42 -15.95 -7.43
C PRO A 73 -3.60 -15.40 -8.86
N PRO A 74 -2.56 -15.47 -9.71
CA PRO A 74 -2.69 -15.13 -11.13
C PRO A 74 -3.80 -15.96 -11.77
N THR A 75 -4.69 -15.30 -12.53
CA THR A 75 -5.70 -15.96 -13.37
C THR A 75 -5.09 -16.49 -14.65
#